data_AF-A0A942DJ11-F1
#
_entry.id   AF-A0A942DJ11-F1
#
_cell.length_a   1.000
_cell.length_b   1.000
_cell.length_c   1.000
_cell.angle_alpha   90.00
_cell.angle_beta   90.00
_cell.angle_gamma   90.00
#
_symmetry.space_group_name_H-M   'P 1'
#
loop_
_entity.id
_entity.type
_entity.pdbx_description
1 polymer ?
#
loop_
_entity_poly.entity_id
_entity_poly.type
_entity_poly.pdbx_seq_one_letter_code
_entity_poly.pdbx_strand_id
1 'polypeptide(L)'
;MDRLSDGFNLHQTIEMIGQAFQAVICHVFFDAALHGLAIAIIFAILGVALLKGKPKIGKPFIAVGKRLSIFCVALMVPGLISLALQGHLPSTGVFSINSLGFIVFWSLICVHLSAEEMNFQWF
;
A
#
# COMPACT_ATOMS: atom_id res chain seq x y z
N MET A 1 30.48 -36.50 11.16
CA MET A 1 30.49 -35.56 10.01
C MET A 1 29.70 -36.24 8.91
N ASP A 2 28.37 -36.18 8.99
CA ASP A 2 27.50 -36.90 8.06
C ASP A 2 26.77 -35.91 7.16
N ARG A 3 27.30 -35.85 5.94
CA ARG A 3 26.60 -35.75 4.65
C ARG A 3 25.59 -34.62 4.49
N LEU A 4 26.16 -33.46 4.14
CA LEU A 4 25.60 -32.49 3.20
C LEU A 4 25.04 -33.19 1.95
N SER A 5 23.75 -33.49 1.92
CA SER A 5 22.95 -33.67 0.71
C SER A 5 21.45 -33.74 1.07
N ASP A 6 20.94 -32.73 1.78
CA ASP A 6 19.52 -32.39 1.66
C ASP A 6 19.32 -31.89 0.23
N GLY A 7 18.94 -32.81 -0.66
CA GLY A 7 18.71 -32.52 -2.07
C GLY A 7 17.69 -31.41 -2.20
N PHE A 8 18.05 -30.36 -2.94
CA PHE A 8 17.15 -29.27 -3.28
C PHE A 8 15.83 -29.83 -3.84
N ASN A 9 14.76 -29.72 -3.08
CA ASN A 9 13.44 -30.16 -3.49
C ASN A 9 12.75 -29.02 -4.24
N LEU A 10 12.84 -29.07 -5.57
CA LEU A 10 12.28 -28.06 -6.47
C LEU A 10 10.76 -27.88 -6.25
N HIS A 11 10.02 -28.97 -6.01
CA HIS A 11 8.57 -28.91 -5.80
C HIS A 11 8.22 -28.14 -4.53
N GLN A 12 8.88 -28.47 -3.42
CA GLN A 12 8.72 -27.76 -2.15
C GLN A 12 9.11 -26.28 -2.27
N THR A 13 10.15 -25.98 -3.05
CA THR A 13 10.60 -24.60 -3.28
C THR A 13 9.55 -23.80 -4.07
N ILE A 14 8.94 -24.40 -5.11
CA ILE A 14 7.88 -23.75 -5.89
C ILE A 14 6.65 -23.49 -5.03
N GLU A 15 6.24 -24.44 -4.18
CA GLU A 15 5.11 -24.25 -3.25
C GLU A 15 5.37 -23.11 -2.26
N MET A 16 6.58 -23.04 -1.68
CA MET A 16 6.96 -21.94 -0.79
C MET A 16 6.94 -20.59 -1.50
N ILE A 17 7.42 -20.52 -2.75
CA ILE A 17 7.35 -19.30 -3.57
C ILE A 17 5.89 -18.90 -3.81
N GLY A 18 5.02 -19.85 -4.15
CA GLY A 18 3.59 -19.60 -4.36
C GLY A 18 2.90 -19.05 -3.11
N GLN A 19 3.16 -19.66 -1.95
CA GLN A 19 2.63 -19.20 -0.67
C GLN A 19 3.15 -17.80 -0.30
N ALA A 20 4.45 -17.55 -0.48
CA ALA A 20 5.04 -16.24 -0.22
C ALA A 20 4.45 -15.17 -1.14
N PHE A 21 4.28 -15.48 -2.43
CA PHE A 21 3.68 -14.58 -3.40
C PHE A 21 2.22 -14.24 -3.03
N GLN A 22 1.43 -15.24 -2.65
CA GLN A 22 0.06 -15.04 -2.19
C GLN A 22 0.02 -14.20 -0.90
N ALA A 23 0.93 -14.44 0.04
CA ALA A 23 1.04 -13.64 1.26
C ALA A 23 1.38 -12.17 0.98
N VAL A 24 2.32 -11.91 0.06
CA VAL A 24 2.68 -10.55 -0.33
C VAL A 24 1.50 -9.83 -0.99
N ILE A 25 0.84 -10.47 -1.97
CA ILE A 25 -0.23 -9.82 -2.73
C ILE A 25 -1.49 -9.64 -1.90
N CYS A 26 -1.89 -10.63 -1.12
CA CYS A 26 -3.15 -10.57 -0.39
C CYS A 26 -3.00 -9.85 0.95
N HIS A 27 -1.87 -9.98 1.65
CA HIS A 27 -1.69 -9.42 2.99
C HIS A 27 -0.86 -8.14 2.96
N VAL A 28 0.38 -8.19 2.45
CA VAL A 28 1.30 -7.04 2.50
C VAL A 28 0.76 -5.85 1.71
N PHE A 29 0.27 -6.08 0.49
CA PHE A 29 -0.34 -5.01 -0.31
C PHE A 29 -1.65 -4.51 0.28
N PHE A 30 -2.42 -5.37 0.96
CA PHE A 30 -3.63 -4.96 1.65
C PHE A 30 -3.30 -4.04 2.84
N ASP A 31 -2.31 -4.39 3.66
CA ASP A 31 -1.83 -3.55 4.75
C ASP A 31 -1.25 -2.24 4.23
N ALA A 32 -0.42 -2.29 3.19
CA ALA A 32 0.09 -1.09 2.54
C ALA A 32 -1.07 -0.19 2.07
N ALA A 33 -2.08 -0.77 1.41
CA ALA A 33 -3.23 -0.03 0.93
C ALA A 33 -4.07 0.59 2.04
N LEU A 34 -4.27 -0.11 3.17
CA LEU A 34 -4.96 0.44 4.35
C LEU A 34 -4.26 1.69 4.89
N HIS A 35 -2.92 1.66 5.01
CA HIS A 35 -2.15 2.82 5.46
C HIS A 35 -2.22 3.96 4.43
N GLY A 36 -2.17 3.64 3.14
CA GLY A 36 -2.30 4.63 2.07
C GLY A 36 -3.68 5.29 2.06
N LEU A 37 -4.74 4.52 2.32
CA LEU A 37 -6.11 5.03 2.44
C LEU A 37 -6.25 5.95 3.66
N ALA A 38 -5.66 5.59 4.80
CA ALA A 38 -5.64 6.45 5.97
C ALA A 38 -4.95 7.80 5.68
N ILE A 39 -3.83 7.79 4.96
CA ILE A 39 -3.13 9.01 4.54
C ILE A 39 -3.96 9.80 3.51
N ALA A 40 -4.64 9.13 2.58
CA ALA A 40 -5.52 9.79 1.63
C ALA A 40 -6.66 10.56 2.33
N ILE A 41 -7.22 10.01 3.41
CA ILE A 41 -8.21 10.69 4.25
C ILE A 41 -7.62 11.94 4.90
N ILE A 42 -6.41 11.86 5.45
CA ILE A 42 -5.71 13.03 6.01
C ILE A 42 -5.55 14.12 4.94
N PHE A 43 -5.14 13.76 3.72
CA PHE A 43 -5.01 14.69 2.60
C PHE A 43 -6.34 15.32 2.20
N ALA A 44 -7.42 14.54 2.16
CA ALA A 44 -8.76 15.05 1.86
C ALA A 44 -9.22 16.05 2.93
N ILE A 45 -9.02 15.75 4.22
CA ILE A 45 -9.37 16.64 5.33
C ILE A 45 -8.57 17.94 5.27
N LEU A 46 -7.24 17.85 5.09
CA LEU A 46 -6.36 19.01 4.96
C LEU A 46 -6.75 19.86 3.74
N GLY A 47 -7.02 19.23 2.61
CA GLY A 47 -7.47 19.89 1.40
C GLY A 47 -8.78 20.67 1.61
N VAL A 48 -9.79 20.05 2.24
CA VAL A 48 -11.07 20.71 2.56
C VAL A 48 -10.88 21.87 3.55
N ALA A 49 -10.04 21.69 4.57
CA ALA A 49 -9.72 22.76 5.52
C ALA A 49 -9.05 23.96 4.82
N LEU A 50 -8.13 23.69 3.90
CA LEU A 50 -7.38 24.71 3.16
C LEU A 50 -8.19 25.38 2.04
N LEU A 51 -9.24 24.73 1.52
CA LEU A 51 -10.09 25.33 0.48
C LEU A 51 -10.72 26.66 0.92
N LYS A 52 -11.02 26.84 2.20
CA LYS A 52 -11.68 28.06 2.72
C LYS A 52 -10.76 29.29 2.71
N GLY A 53 -9.46 29.11 2.93
CA GLY A 53 -8.52 30.24 3.05
C GLY A 53 -7.46 30.30 1.96
N LYS A 54 -7.12 29.17 1.34
CA LYS A 54 -6.02 29.03 0.36
C LYS A 54 -6.40 28.02 -0.73
N PRO A 55 -7.37 28.32 -1.60
CA PRO A 55 -7.89 27.36 -2.59
C PRO A 55 -6.83 26.88 -3.59
N LYS A 56 -5.82 27.70 -3.91
CA LYS A 56 -4.68 27.31 -4.77
C LYS A 56 -3.79 26.24 -4.16
N ILE A 57 -3.82 26.07 -2.84
CA ILE A 57 -3.09 25.02 -2.12
C ILE A 57 -4.03 23.86 -1.79
N GLY A 58 -5.28 24.13 -1.37
CA GLY A 58 -6.23 23.07 -1.00
C GLY A 58 -6.63 22.13 -2.16
N LYS A 59 -6.73 22.65 -3.40
CA LYS A 59 -7.09 21.84 -4.57
C LYS A 59 -6.11 20.68 -4.84
N PRO A 60 -4.77 20.90 -4.88
CA PRO A 60 -3.80 19.82 -5.01
C PRO A 60 -3.96 18.70 -3.99
N PHE A 61 -4.16 19.01 -2.71
CA PHE A 61 -4.32 17.99 -1.66
C PHE A 61 -5.55 17.11 -1.88
N ILE A 62 -6.66 17.69 -2.35
CA ILE A 62 -7.88 16.93 -2.69
C ILE A 62 -7.64 16.05 -3.93
N ALA A 63 -6.96 16.58 -4.95
CA ALA A 63 -6.66 15.82 -6.16
C ALA A 63 -5.75 14.62 -5.86
N VAL A 64 -4.68 14.83 -5.08
CA VAL A 64 -3.78 13.77 -4.63
C VAL A 64 -4.53 12.76 -3.76
N GLY A 65 -5.28 13.21 -2.76
CA GLY A 65 -6.08 12.33 -1.90
C GLY A 65 -7.06 11.46 -2.70
N LYS A 66 -7.71 12.00 -3.74
CA LYS A 66 -8.59 11.25 -4.63
C LYS A 66 -7.84 10.18 -5.43
N ARG A 67 -6.73 10.54 -6.09
CA ARG A 67 -5.93 9.60 -6.88
C ARG A 67 -5.37 8.48 -6.00
N LEU A 68 -4.85 8.85 -4.83
CA LEU A 68 -4.34 7.91 -3.84
C LEU A 68 -5.43 6.96 -3.35
N SER A 69 -6.62 7.47 -3.03
CA SER A 69 -7.75 6.63 -2.60
C SER A 69 -8.13 5.58 -3.65
N ILE A 70 -8.22 5.99 -4.93
CA ILE A 70 -8.55 5.07 -6.03
C ILE A 70 -7.48 3.98 -6.15
N PHE A 71 -6.21 4.37 -6.09
CA PHE A 71 -5.09 3.43 -6.17
C PHE A 71 -5.09 2.45 -4.99
N CYS A 72 -5.26 2.93 -3.76
CA CYS A 72 -5.32 2.09 -2.57
C CYS A 72 -6.52 1.13 -2.62
N VAL A 73 -7.70 1.59 -3.02
CA VAL A 73 -8.88 0.71 -3.17
C VAL A 73 -8.62 -0.41 -4.18
N ALA A 74 -8.01 -0.09 -5.33
CA ALA A 74 -7.63 -1.10 -6.32
C ALA A 74 -6.61 -2.11 -5.76
N LEU A 75 -5.62 -1.63 -5.01
CA LEU A 75 -4.59 -2.46 -4.38
C LEU A 75 -5.16 -3.37 -3.27
N MET A 76 -6.26 -2.99 -2.62
CA MET A 76 -6.94 -3.81 -1.61
C MET A 76 -7.69 -5.01 -2.18
N VAL A 77 -8.05 -5.00 -3.48
CA VAL A 77 -8.95 -5.99 -4.09
C VAL A 77 -8.48 -7.44 -3.85
N PRO A 78 -7.21 -7.83 -4.08
CA PRO A 78 -6.77 -9.20 -3.83
C PRO A 78 -6.93 -9.64 -2.36
N GLY A 79 -6.62 -8.74 -1.42
CA GLY A 79 -6.80 -8.99 0.02
C GLY A 79 -8.27 -9.11 0.41
N LEU A 80 -9.14 -8.27 -0.15
CA LEU A 80 -10.60 -8.36 0.04
C LEU A 80 -11.17 -9.67 -0.51
N ILE A 81 -10.72 -10.12 -1.68
CA ILE A 81 -11.11 -11.42 -2.24
C ILE A 81 -10.66 -12.55 -1.32
N SER A 82 -9.42 -12.50 -0.82
CA SER A 82 -8.92 -13.49 0.14
C SER A 82 -9.74 -13.52 1.43
N LEU A 83 -10.08 -12.36 1.99
CA LEU A 83 -10.95 -12.24 3.16
C LEU A 83 -12.35 -12.78 2.90
N ALA A 84 -12.94 -12.49 1.74
CA ALA A 84 -14.28 -12.95 1.39
C ALA A 84 -14.36 -14.48 1.21
N LEU A 85 -13.30 -15.09 0.66
CA LEU A 85 -13.27 -16.53 0.38
C LEU A 85 -12.78 -17.37 1.57
N GLN A 86 -11.81 -16.87 2.34
CA GLN A 86 -11.11 -17.63 3.40
C GLN A 86 -11.43 -17.13 4.81
N GLY A 87 -12.03 -15.96 4.96
CA GLY A 87 -12.32 -15.33 6.26
C GLY A 87 -11.10 -14.72 6.96
N HIS A 88 -9.89 -14.91 6.42
CA HIS A 88 -8.65 -14.35 6.94
C HIS A 88 -7.68 -14.02 5.80
N LEU A 89 -6.68 -13.18 6.10
CA LEU A 89 -5.55 -12.96 5.21
C LEU A 89 -4.52 -14.08 5.38
N PRO A 90 -3.82 -14.51 4.32
CA PRO A 90 -2.76 -15.52 4.40
C PRO A 90 -1.63 -15.03 5.31
N SER A 91 -1.03 -15.93 6.08
CA SER A 91 0.06 -15.57 7.00
C SER A 91 1.26 -15.04 6.23
N THR A 92 1.82 -13.91 6.67
CA THR A 92 3.06 -13.34 6.13
C THR A 92 4.31 -14.08 6.59
N GLY A 93 4.18 -15.04 7.52
CA GLY A 93 5.31 -15.83 8.02
C GLY A 93 6.41 -14.93 8.59
N VAL A 94 7.58 -14.90 7.94
CA VAL A 94 8.73 -14.07 8.31
C VAL A 94 8.69 -12.65 7.70
N PHE A 95 7.78 -12.39 6.76
CA PHE A 95 7.63 -11.10 6.09
C PHE A 95 6.78 -10.13 6.94
N SER A 96 7.23 -9.85 8.16
CA SER A 96 6.60 -8.83 9.01
C SER A 96 7.13 -7.45 8.61
N ILE A 97 6.34 -6.72 7.83
CA ILE A 97 6.65 -5.32 7.52
C ILE A 97 6.04 -4.45 8.61
N ASN A 98 6.87 -3.64 9.25
CA ASN A 98 6.42 -2.71 10.28
C ASN A 98 5.55 -1.60 9.66
N SER A 99 4.44 -1.27 10.32
CA SER A 99 3.52 -0.17 9.98
C SER A 99 4.25 1.15 9.68
N LEU A 100 5.33 1.44 10.41
CA LEU A 100 6.14 2.65 10.19
C LEU A 100 6.74 2.71 8.77
N GLY A 101 7.13 1.57 8.21
CA GLY A 101 7.64 1.49 6.84
C GLY A 101 6.60 1.92 5.80
N PHE A 102 5.35 1.50 5.96
CA PHE A 102 4.26 1.91 5.07
C PHE A 102 3.97 3.41 5.19
N ILE A 103 3.97 3.97 6.40
CA ILE A 103 3.72 5.40 6.61
C ILE A 103 4.79 6.24 5.92
N VAL A 104 6.07 5.89 6.08
CA VAL A 104 7.18 6.60 5.43
C VAL A 104 7.07 6.50 3.91
N PHE A 105 6.82 5.30 3.38
CA PHE A 105 6.65 5.07 1.94
C PHE A 105 5.53 5.94 1.34
N TRP A 106 4.35 5.96 1.97
CA TRP A 106 3.24 6.78 1.49
C TRP A 106 3.48 8.27 1.66
N SER A 107 4.19 8.68 2.72
CA SER A 107 4.56 10.08 2.91
C SER A 107 5.42 10.59 1.74
N LEU A 108 6.40 9.80 1.30
CA LEU A 108 7.25 10.13 0.14
C LEU A 108 6.42 10.26 -1.14
N ILE A 109 5.52 9.30 -1.39
CA ILE A 109 4.61 9.34 -2.55
C ILE A 109 3.74 10.59 -2.51
N CYS A 110 3.15 10.89 -1.35
CA CYS A 110 2.26 12.04 -1.21
C CYS A 110 2.99 13.36 -1.41
N VAL A 111 4.21 13.50 -0.89
CA VAL A 111 5.05 14.69 -1.12
C VAL A 111 5.34 14.87 -2.61
N HIS A 112 5.76 13.79 -3.28
CA HIS A 112 6.05 13.82 -4.71
C HIS A 112 4.83 14.21 -5.55
N LEU A 113 3.70 13.51 -5.36
CA LEU A 113 2.45 13.79 -6.09
C LEU A 113 1.91 15.19 -5.81
N SER A 114 2.08 15.69 -4.59
CA SER A 114 1.66 17.05 -4.25
C SER A 114 2.53 18.09 -4.93
N ALA A 115 3.84 17.88 -4.99
CA ALA A 115 4.75 18.77 -5.70
C ALA A 115 4.44 18.82 -7.19
N GLU A 116 4.17 17.67 -7.82
CA GLU A 116 3.76 17.61 -9.23
C GLU A 116 2.44 18.34 -9.50
N GLU A 117 1.42 18.10 -8.67
CA GLU A 117 0.10 18.72 -8.84
C GLU A 117 0.13 20.23 -8.54
N MET A 118 0.95 20.67 -7.57
CA MET A 118 1.19 22.10 -7.33
C MET A 118 1.92 22.76 -8.51
N ASN A 119 2.90 22.09 -9.10
CA ASN A 119 3.60 22.58 -10.28
C ASN A 119 2.64 22.74 -11.47
N PHE A 120 1.79 21.73 -11.72
CA PHE A 120 0.78 21.77 -12.79
C PHE A 120 -0.28 22.86 -12.62
N GLN A 121 -0.62 23.24 -11.38
CA GLN A 121 -1.64 24.27 -11.12
C GLN A 121 -1.08 25.69 -11.03
N TRP A 122 0.23 25.87 -10.87
CA TRP A 122 0.86 27.17 -10.66
C TRP A 122 1.68 27.67 -11.86
N PHE A 123 2.10 26.78 -12.74
CA PHE A 123 2.80 27.09 -14.00
C PHE A 123 1.99 26.60 -15.19
#